data_AF-A0A7V3C5N2-F1
#
_entry.id   AF-A0A7V3C5N2-F1
#
_cell.length_a   1.000
_cell.length_b   1.000
_cell.length_c   1.000
_cell.angle_alpha   90.00
_cell.angle_beta   90.00
_cell.angle_gamma   90.00
#
_symmetry.space_group_name_H-M   'P 1'
#
loop_
_entity.id
_entity.type
_entity.pdbx_description
1 polymer ?
#
loop_
_entity_poly.entity_id
_entity_poly.type
_entity_poly.pdbx_seq_one_letter_code
_entity_poly.pdbx_strand_id
1 'polypeptide(L)'
;MLPSKSLRATVKYVSIALIIVLSCSQLLPVTEAAQEQEFLDAVTRHKRVVDLVFRYEPFDHQHLGCRIVLRFLPDMAYPPESQIIISERLDGSLEVMAYTLADQRKHLWAQVDNIMEQTGVENPEELAKLTRVNIEKVNISPDVLDKLLKRYSRLRFSPYLETGVQPGGAVRIFLHPTTYDLWLETAVSSKLHFSLTGPDYGYDKGAHPVIRWMNQVRAVVEQAKGFENSRADRHPEE
;
A
#
# COMPACT_ATOMS: atom_id res chain seq x y z
N MET A 1 70.95 16.41 28.31
CA MET A 1 70.30 15.70 27.18
C MET A 1 69.06 16.47 26.77
N LEU A 2 69.13 17.19 25.65
CA LEU A 2 68.01 17.97 25.11
C LEU A 2 67.15 17.04 24.23
N PRO A 3 65.83 16.95 24.43
CA PRO A 3 64.98 16.16 23.56
C PRO A 3 65.01 16.74 22.14
N SER A 4 65.24 15.88 21.16
CA SER A 4 65.40 16.25 19.75
C SER A 4 64.17 16.99 19.24
N LYS A 5 64.39 18.12 18.54
CA LYS A 5 63.32 18.97 17.98
C LYS A 5 62.37 18.20 17.04
N SER A 6 62.82 17.07 16.50
CA SER A 6 62.05 16.15 15.64
C SER A 6 60.87 15.52 16.37
N LEU A 7 61.03 15.09 17.62
CA LEU A 7 59.97 14.39 18.37
C LEU A 7 58.75 15.29 18.67
N ARG A 8 58.98 16.59 18.86
CA ARG A 8 57.92 17.56 19.18
C ARG A 8 57.01 17.89 17.98
N ALA A 9 57.53 17.75 16.76
CA ALA A 9 56.74 17.95 15.55
C ALA A 9 55.76 16.79 15.35
N THR A 10 56.23 15.55 15.48
CA THR A 10 55.41 14.34 15.28
C THR A 10 54.23 14.26 16.25
N VAL A 11 54.44 14.62 17.52
CA VAL A 11 53.37 14.63 18.54
C VAL A 11 52.27 15.66 18.22
N LYS A 12 52.64 16.83 17.65
CA LYS A 12 51.66 17.85 17.25
C LYS A 12 50.80 17.40 16.07
N TYR A 13 51.40 16.78 15.05
CA TYR A 13 50.65 16.29 13.88
C TYR A 13 49.71 15.14 14.22
N VAL A 14 50.14 14.21 15.08
CA VAL A 14 49.29 13.10 15.54
C VAL A 14 48.10 13.62 16.35
N SER A 15 48.29 14.63 17.20
CA SER A 15 47.22 15.21 18.02
C SER A 15 46.17 15.95 17.18
N ILE A 16 46.61 16.70 16.15
CA ILE A 16 45.70 17.38 15.23
C ILE A 16 44.90 16.36 14.40
N ALA A 17 45.54 15.31 13.91
CA ALA A 17 44.86 14.24 13.17
C ALA A 17 43.81 13.53 14.05
N LEU A 18 44.13 13.25 15.33
CA LEU A 18 43.19 12.66 16.29
C LEU A 18 41.99 13.58 16.57
N ILE A 19 42.22 14.89 16.74
CA ILE A 19 41.12 15.86 16.94
C ILE A 19 40.22 15.93 15.70
N ILE A 20 40.77 15.91 14.49
CA ILE A 20 39.99 15.91 13.25
C ILE A 20 39.18 14.60 13.12
N VAL A 21 39.77 13.44 13.41
CA VAL A 21 39.07 12.15 13.36
C VAL A 21 37.96 12.06 14.42
N LEU A 22 38.20 12.54 15.64
CA LEU A 22 37.19 12.63 16.70
C LEU A 22 36.08 13.64 16.38
N SER A 23 36.38 14.72 15.67
CA SER A 23 35.38 15.71 15.23
C SER A 23 34.53 15.17 14.07
N CYS A 24 35.12 14.45 13.12
CA CYS A 24 34.40 13.82 12.02
C CYS A 24 33.49 12.66 12.48
N SER A 25 33.87 11.94 13.53
CA SER A 25 33.05 10.84 14.08
C SER A 25 31.84 11.30 14.89
N GLN A 26 31.79 12.58 15.32
CA GLN A 26 30.60 13.18 15.93
C GLN A 26 29.63 13.81 14.92
N LEU A 27 30.05 14.05 13.67
CA LEU A 27 29.18 14.61 12.62
C LEU A 27 28.39 13.54 11.85
N LEU A 28 28.91 12.31 11.75
CA LEU A 28 28.24 11.17 11.10
C LEU A 28 26.87 10.77 11.71
N PRO A 29 26.70 10.65 13.04
CA PRO A 29 25.42 10.24 13.62
C PRO A 29 24.31 11.28 13.47
N VAL A 30 24.65 12.56 13.29
CA VAL A 30 23.67 13.64 13.09
C VAL A 30 23.04 13.55 11.69
N THR A 31 23.83 13.18 10.67
CA THR A 31 23.32 12.98 9.31
C THR A 31 22.44 11.74 9.17
N GLU A 32 22.76 10.63 9.86
CA GLU A 32 21.93 9.42 9.82
C GLU A 32 20.58 9.63 10.50
N ALA A 33 20.56 10.28 11.68
CA ALA A 33 19.32 10.55 12.39
C ALA A 33 18.40 11.53 11.62
N ALA A 34 18.97 12.54 10.97
CA ALA A 34 18.19 13.45 10.13
C ALA A 34 17.60 12.75 8.91
N GLN A 35 18.37 11.87 8.25
CA GLN A 35 17.90 11.09 7.10
C GLN A 35 16.82 10.07 7.48
N GLU A 36 16.95 9.43 8.65
CA GLU A 36 15.93 8.52 9.18
C GLU A 36 14.62 9.27 9.48
N GLN A 37 14.71 10.44 10.11
CA GLN A 37 13.53 11.27 10.39
C GLN A 37 12.84 11.72 9.11
N GLU A 38 13.60 12.18 8.11
CA GLU A 38 13.07 12.58 6.80
C GLU A 38 12.36 11.43 6.09
N PHE A 39 12.93 10.22 6.15
CA PHE A 39 12.29 9.02 5.62
C PHE A 39 10.98 8.68 6.34
N LEU A 40 10.95 8.75 7.67
CA LEU A 40 9.73 8.50 8.46
C LEU A 40 8.64 9.53 8.17
N ASP A 41 9.02 10.79 8.02
CA ASP A 41 8.09 11.87 7.65
C ASP A 41 7.53 11.66 6.24
N ALA A 42 8.37 11.25 5.28
CA ALA A 42 7.94 10.90 3.92
C ALA A 42 6.97 9.71 3.91
N VAL A 43 7.26 8.64 4.64
CA VAL A 43 6.37 7.47 4.77
C VAL A 43 5.03 7.86 5.41
N THR A 44 5.06 8.70 6.45
CA THR A 44 3.86 9.18 7.13
C THR A 44 3.01 10.06 6.22
N ARG A 45 3.65 11.00 5.50
CA ARG A 45 3.01 11.84 4.48
C ARG A 45 2.35 10.98 3.41
N HIS A 46 3.08 10.02 2.86
CA HIS A 46 2.58 9.13 1.81
C HIS A 46 1.37 8.31 2.29
N LYS A 47 1.46 7.67 3.47
CA LYS A 47 0.35 6.94 4.07
C LYS A 47 -0.89 7.83 4.25
N ARG A 48 -0.68 9.07 4.68
CA ARG A 48 -1.77 10.04 4.81
C ARG A 48 -2.41 10.39 3.46
N VAL A 49 -1.60 10.57 2.42
CA VAL A 49 -2.11 10.79 1.05
C VAL A 49 -2.89 9.58 0.56
N VAL A 50 -2.40 8.35 0.74
CA VAL A 50 -3.13 7.11 0.40
C VAL A 50 -4.53 7.11 1.02
N ASP A 51 -4.62 7.39 2.32
CA ASP A 51 -5.90 7.39 3.05
C ASP A 51 -6.88 8.45 2.55
N LEU A 52 -6.37 9.61 2.12
CA LEU A 52 -7.17 10.71 1.59
C LEU A 52 -7.60 10.46 0.14
N VAL A 53 -6.70 9.94 -0.68
CA VAL A 53 -6.91 9.63 -2.11
C VAL A 53 -7.92 8.49 -2.28
N PHE A 54 -7.79 7.43 -1.48
CA PHE A 54 -8.71 6.29 -1.48
C PHE A 54 -9.82 6.43 -0.43
N ARG A 55 -10.15 7.65 -0.01
CA ARG A 55 -11.26 7.91 0.90
C ARG A 55 -12.57 7.47 0.26
N TYR A 56 -13.41 6.82 1.06
CA TYR A 56 -14.76 6.42 0.69
C TYR A 56 -15.78 6.97 1.69
N GLU A 57 -17.05 6.96 1.29
CA GLU A 57 -18.13 7.53 2.10
C GLU A 57 -18.26 6.82 3.46
N PRO A 58 -18.67 7.52 4.53
CA PRO A 58 -19.00 6.90 5.80
C PRO A 58 -20.00 5.74 5.65
N PHE A 59 -19.99 4.80 6.60
CA PHE A 59 -20.91 3.67 6.53
C PHE A 59 -22.34 4.16 6.77
N ASP A 60 -23.23 3.92 5.82
CA ASP A 60 -24.64 4.29 5.92
C ASP A 60 -25.44 3.18 6.61
N HIS A 61 -25.55 3.27 7.94
CA HIS A 61 -26.27 2.32 8.77
C HIS A 61 -27.77 2.18 8.43
N GLN A 62 -28.34 3.13 7.68
CA GLN A 62 -29.77 3.10 7.33
C GLN A 62 -30.03 2.31 6.04
N HIS A 63 -29.03 2.16 5.18
CA HIS A 63 -29.19 1.56 3.85
C HIS A 63 -28.28 0.36 3.61
N LEU A 64 -27.17 0.24 4.34
CA LEU A 64 -26.19 -0.84 4.18
C LEU A 64 -26.30 -1.88 5.30
N GLY A 65 -26.38 -3.16 4.91
CA GLY A 65 -26.23 -4.29 5.82
C GLY A 65 -24.77 -4.57 6.12
N CYS A 66 -23.94 -4.59 5.07
CA CYS A 66 -22.53 -4.93 5.13
C CYS A 66 -21.72 -4.17 4.09
N ARG A 67 -20.46 -3.87 4.39
CA ARG A 67 -19.49 -3.31 3.45
C ARG A 67 -18.13 -3.96 3.65
N ILE A 68 -17.56 -4.45 2.56
CA ILE A 68 -16.21 -4.98 2.51
C ILE A 68 -15.36 -4.03 1.66
N VAL A 69 -14.25 -3.54 2.22
CA VAL A 69 -13.30 -2.68 1.53
C VAL A 69 -11.98 -3.42 1.42
N LEU A 70 -11.46 -3.54 0.21
CA LEU A 70 -10.21 -4.21 -0.13
C LEU A 70 -9.27 -3.18 -0.72
N ARG A 71 -8.09 -2.98 -0.12
CA ARG A 71 -7.07 -2.08 -0.66
C ARG A 71 -5.80 -2.85 -0.95
N PHE A 72 -5.19 -2.53 -2.08
CA PHE A 72 -3.97 -3.13 -2.59
C PHE A 72 -2.91 -2.04 -2.66
N LEU A 73 -1.85 -2.20 -1.87
CA LEU A 73 -0.72 -1.27 -1.74
C LEU A 73 0.58 -2.00 -2.13
N PRO A 74 0.83 -2.19 -3.43
CA PRO A 74 2.04 -2.83 -3.94
C PRO A 74 3.28 -1.97 -3.67
N ASP A 75 4.38 -2.63 -3.29
CA ASP A 75 5.70 -1.99 -3.10
C ASP A 75 6.42 -1.73 -4.45
N MET A 76 6.05 -2.48 -5.49
CA MET A 76 6.68 -2.46 -6.81
C MET A 76 5.85 -1.68 -7.83
N ALA A 77 6.54 -1.03 -8.78
CA ALA A 77 5.98 -0.10 -9.78
C ALA A 77 4.79 -0.58 -10.65
N TYR A 78 4.39 -1.86 -10.60
CA TYR A 78 3.17 -2.34 -11.25
C TYR A 78 2.61 -3.60 -10.57
N PRO A 79 1.29 -3.74 -10.42
CA PRO A 79 0.26 -2.74 -10.73
C PRO A 79 0.24 -1.58 -9.73
N PRO A 80 -0.37 -0.43 -10.03
CA PRO A 80 -0.53 0.67 -9.07
C PRO A 80 -1.53 0.33 -7.96
N GLU A 81 -1.53 1.17 -6.93
CA GLU A 81 -2.46 1.12 -5.81
C GLU A 81 -3.92 1.17 -6.29
N SER A 82 -4.76 0.39 -5.62
CA SER A 82 -6.19 0.33 -5.95
C SER A 82 -7.02 -0.05 -4.73
N GLN A 83 -8.32 0.26 -4.79
CA GLN A 83 -9.29 -0.12 -3.77
C GLN A 83 -10.59 -0.60 -4.41
N ILE A 84 -11.16 -1.66 -3.85
CA ILE A 84 -12.44 -2.24 -4.26
C ILE A 84 -13.36 -2.22 -3.06
N ILE A 85 -14.58 -1.74 -3.25
CA ILE A 85 -15.62 -1.72 -2.23
C ILE A 85 -16.77 -2.59 -2.71
N ILE A 86 -17.15 -3.57 -1.91
CA ILE A 86 -18.35 -4.38 -2.09
C ILE A 86 -19.32 -3.98 -0.99
N SER A 87 -20.48 -3.46 -1.35
CA SER A 87 -21.53 -3.07 -0.41
C SER A 87 -22.76 -3.94 -0.62
N GLU A 88 -23.31 -4.45 0.48
CA GLU A 88 -24.60 -5.14 0.54
C GLU A 88 -25.60 -4.20 1.18
N ARG A 89 -26.67 -3.89 0.45
CA ARG A 89 -27.79 -3.09 0.94
C ARG A 89 -28.73 -3.95 1.78
N LEU A 90 -29.55 -3.31 2.61
CA LEU A 90 -30.54 -4.00 3.45
C LEU A 90 -31.61 -4.77 2.64
N ASP A 91 -31.82 -4.43 1.37
CA ASP A 91 -32.69 -5.16 0.44
C ASP A 91 -32.01 -6.40 -0.19
N GLY A 92 -30.76 -6.68 0.17
CA GLY A 92 -29.95 -7.78 -0.34
C GLY A 92 -29.25 -7.50 -1.67
N SER A 93 -29.40 -6.30 -2.24
CA SER A 93 -28.68 -5.94 -3.47
C SER A 93 -27.20 -5.67 -3.19
N LEU A 94 -26.36 -6.06 -4.15
CA LEU A 94 -24.90 -5.89 -4.08
C LEU A 94 -24.44 -4.81 -5.04
N GLU A 95 -23.53 -3.97 -4.58
CA GLU A 95 -22.90 -2.91 -5.36
C GLU A 95 -21.37 -3.00 -5.23
N VAL A 96 -20.67 -2.90 -6.36
CA VAL A 96 -19.21 -2.93 -6.41
C VAL A 96 -18.68 -1.65 -7.00
N MET A 97 -17.80 -0.99 -6.26
CA MET A 97 -17.12 0.23 -6.67
C MET A 97 -15.62 -0.03 -6.74
N ALA A 98 -14.99 0.31 -7.86
CA ALA A 98 -13.55 0.21 -8.06
C ALA A 98 -12.94 1.62 -8.07
N TYR A 99 -11.88 1.79 -7.28
CA TYR A 99 -11.09 2.99 -7.16
C TYR A 99 -9.69 2.68 -7.69
N THR A 100 -9.28 3.38 -8.74
CA THR A 100 -7.95 3.21 -9.36
C THR A 100 -7.32 4.57 -9.59
N LEU A 101 -6.00 4.69 -9.46
CA LEU A 101 -5.31 5.91 -9.86
C LEU A 101 -5.60 6.24 -11.34
N ALA A 102 -5.76 7.53 -11.65
CA ALA A 102 -6.09 7.96 -13.00
C ALA A 102 -4.97 7.62 -14.00
N ASP A 103 -3.71 7.82 -13.60
CA ASP A 103 -2.55 7.29 -14.32
C ASP A 103 -2.22 5.88 -13.81
N GLN A 104 -2.82 4.86 -14.43
CA GLN A 104 -2.63 3.45 -14.04
C GLN A 104 -1.22 2.91 -14.33
N ARG A 105 -0.29 3.75 -14.83
CA ARG A 105 1.10 3.35 -15.09
C ARG A 105 2.05 3.81 -13.99
N LYS A 106 1.60 4.67 -13.08
CA LYS A 106 2.44 5.24 -12.02
C LYS A 106 1.85 4.98 -10.65
N HIS A 107 2.72 4.64 -9.73
CA HIS A 107 2.39 4.52 -8.31
C HIS A 107 2.07 5.87 -7.70
N LEU A 108 1.27 5.84 -6.64
CA LEU A 108 0.91 7.05 -5.91
C LEU A 108 2.17 7.73 -5.36
N TRP A 109 3.17 6.97 -4.90
CA TRP A 109 4.42 7.53 -4.41
C TRP A 109 5.10 8.39 -5.48
N ALA A 110 5.30 7.82 -6.68
CA ALA A 110 5.90 8.53 -7.81
C ALA A 110 5.05 9.71 -8.31
N GLN A 111 3.72 9.63 -8.21
CA GLN A 111 2.83 10.75 -8.54
C GLN A 111 2.97 11.89 -7.52
N VAL A 112 3.03 11.57 -6.23
CA VAL A 112 3.20 12.53 -5.13
C VAL A 112 4.55 13.24 -5.24
N ASP A 113 5.65 12.50 -5.42
CA ASP A 113 6.98 13.08 -5.57
C ASP A 113 7.03 14.06 -6.75
N ASN A 114 6.48 13.66 -7.90
CA ASN A 114 6.41 14.53 -9.07
C ASN A 114 5.55 15.78 -8.84
N ILE A 115 4.44 15.68 -8.10
CA ILE A 115 3.64 16.86 -7.73
C ILE A 115 4.44 17.78 -6.80
N MET A 116 5.14 17.22 -5.81
CA MET A 116 5.99 17.99 -4.89
C MET A 116 7.09 18.73 -5.65
N GLU A 117 7.81 18.06 -6.55
CA GLU A 117 8.86 18.66 -7.37
C GLU A 117 8.32 19.79 -8.27
N GLN A 118 7.12 19.63 -8.82
CA GLN A 118 6.52 20.61 -9.73
C GLN A 118 5.88 21.82 -9.03
N THR A 119 5.31 21.62 -7.84
CA THR A 119 4.47 22.62 -7.17
C THR A 119 5.06 23.18 -5.88
N GLY A 120 6.02 22.46 -5.27
CA GLY A 120 6.53 22.76 -3.93
C GLY A 120 5.55 22.46 -2.78
N VAL A 121 4.40 21.84 -3.07
CA VAL A 121 3.38 21.51 -2.07
C VAL A 121 3.78 20.24 -1.33
N GLU A 122 3.87 20.29 0.00
CA GLU A 122 4.14 19.10 0.83
C GLU A 122 2.97 18.65 1.69
N ASN A 123 1.92 19.47 1.80
CA ASN A 123 0.77 19.17 2.65
C ASN A 123 -0.02 17.96 2.09
N PRO A 124 -0.28 16.90 2.88
CA PRO A 124 -0.99 15.70 2.41
C PRO A 124 -2.38 15.97 1.84
N GLU A 125 -3.15 16.89 2.43
CA GLU A 125 -4.49 17.23 1.98
C GLU A 125 -4.49 17.93 0.62
N GLU A 126 -3.50 18.76 0.34
CA GLU A 126 -3.32 19.40 -0.96
C GLU A 126 -2.80 18.40 -2.01
N LEU A 127 -1.81 17.59 -1.65
CA LEU A 127 -1.30 16.50 -2.50
C LEU A 127 -2.42 15.53 -2.91
N ALA A 128 -3.28 15.14 -1.96
CA ALA A 128 -4.40 14.25 -2.23
C ALA A 128 -5.45 14.86 -3.18
N LYS A 129 -5.67 16.18 -3.15
CA LYS A 129 -6.57 16.88 -4.09
C LYS A 129 -6.00 16.95 -5.50
N LEU A 130 -4.67 17.01 -5.62
CA LEU A 130 -3.96 17.07 -6.91
C LEU A 130 -3.85 15.68 -7.55
N THR A 131 -3.80 14.63 -6.73
CA THR A 131 -3.89 13.23 -7.18
C THR A 131 -5.31 12.90 -7.62
N ARG A 132 -5.46 12.29 -8.81
CA ARG A 132 -6.77 11.90 -9.35
C ARG A 132 -7.01 10.40 -9.19
N VAL A 133 -8.21 10.04 -8.74
CA VAL A 133 -8.70 8.66 -8.66
C VAL A 133 -9.93 8.53 -9.56
N ASN A 134 -9.94 7.49 -10.39
CA ASN A 134 -11.11 7.07 -11.12
C ASN A 134 -11.96 6.17 -10.22
N ILE A 135 -13.22 6.55 -10.05
CA ILE A 135 -14.20 5.81 -9.26
C ILE A 135 -15.26 5.29 -10.23
N GLU A 136 -15.40 3.98 -10.32
CA GLU A 136 -16.29 3.34 -11.28
C GLU A 136 -17.16 2.29 -10.61
N LYS A 137 -18.45 2.33 -10.90
CA LYS A 137 -19.37 1.25 -10.56
C LYS A 137 -19.13 0.07 -11.51
N VAL A 138 -18.86 -1.09 -10.95
CA VAL A 138 -18.53 -2.30 -11.73
C VAL A 138 -19.70 -3.27 -11.67
N ASN A 139 -20.26 -3.57 -12.84
CA ASN A 139 -21.36 -4.51 -12.96
C ASN A 139 -20.82 -5.94 -12.96
N ILE A 140 -21.00 -6.65 -11.85
CA ILE A 140 -20.62 -8.05 -11.71
C ILE A 140 -21.90 -8.86 -11.51
N SER A 141 -22.00 -10.00 -12.19
CA SER A 141 -23.15 -10.91 -12.03
C SER A 141 -23.33 -11.30 -10.55
N PRO A 142 -24.56 -11.23 -10.01
CA PRO A 142 -24.85 -11.62 -8.63
C PRO A 142 -24.32 -13.01 -8.27
N ASP A 143 -24.40 -13.98 -9.19
CA ASP A 143 -23.90 -15.35 -8.96
C ASP A 143 -22.38 -15.40 -8.73
N VAL A 144 -21.63 -14.51 -9.38
CA VAL A 144 -20.18 -14.43 -9.21
C VAL A 144 -19.84 -13.81 -7.86
N LEU A 145 -20.54 -12.75 -7.47
CA LEU A 145 -20.36 -12.12 -6.16
C LEU A 145 -20.76 -13.05 -5.03
N ASP A 146 -21.89 -13.74 -5.13
CA ASP A 146 -22.33 -14.72 -4.13
C ASP A 146 -21.29 -15.83 -3.93
N LYS A 147 -20.69 -16.35 -5.00
CA LYS A 147 -19.58 -17.32 -4.91
C LYS A 147 -18.36 -16.74 -4.19
N LEU A 148 -18.00 -15.49 -4.46
CA LEU A 148 -16.88 -14.81 -3.79
C LEU A 148 -17.17 -14.60 -2.30
N LEU A 149 -18.39 -14.18 -1.94
CA LEU A 149 -18.80 -13.94 -0.55
C LEU A 149 -18.96 -15.25 0.24
N LYS A 150 -19.50 -16.31 -0.38
CA LYS A 150 -19.51 -17.67 0.21
C LYS A 150 -18.12 -18.22 0.45
N ARG A 151 -17.14 -17.86 -0.39
CA ARG A 151 -15.74 -18.22 -0.15
C ARG A 151 -15.15 -17.42 1.01
N TYR A 152 -15.45 -16.13 1.09
CA TYR A 152 -15.05 -15.26 2.20
C TYR A 152 -15.53 -15.80 3.56
N SER A 153 -16.81 -16.17 3.67
CA SER A 153 -17.39 -16.68 4.93
C SER A 153 -16.78 -18.01 5.42
N ARG A 154 -16.07 -18.73 4.54
CA ARG A 154 -15.36 -19.97 4.86
C ARG A 154 -13.88 -19.74 5.18
N LEU A 155 -13.38 -18.51 5.00
CA LEU A 155 -12.00 -18.18 5.37
C LEU A 155 -11.88 -18.25 6.89
N ARG A 156 -10.88 -18.99 7.35
CA ARG A 156 -10.49 -18.98 8.76
C ARG A 156 -9.43 -17.93 8.95
N PHE A 157 -9.74 -16.92 9.74
CA PHE A 157 -8.77 -15.97 10.24
C PHE A 157 -7.98 -16.66 11.36
N SER A 158 -6.67 -16.78 11.19
CA SER A 158 -5.82 -17.25 12.29
C SER A 158 -5.86 -16.19 13.40
N PRO A 159 -6.00 -16.58 14.69
CA PRO A 159 -5.93 -15.61 15.79
C PRO A 159 -4.56 -14.91 15.89
N TYR A 160 -3.54 -15.40 15.17
CA TYR A 160 -2.18 -14.84 15.14
C TYR A 160 -1.94 -13.82 14.01
N LEU A 161 -2.99 -13.35 13.32
CA LEU A 161 -2.86 -12.43 12.18
C LEU A 161 -2.27 -11.05 12.51
N GLU A 162 -2.18 -10.67 13.79
CA GLU A 162 -1.57 -9.40 14.21
C GLU A 162 -0.03 -9.40 14.13
N THR A 163 0.59 -10.56 13.96
CA THR A 163 2.04 -10.68 13.87
C THR A 163 2.37 -11.36 12.55
N GLY A 164 3.18 -10.74 11.70
CA GLY A 164 3.70 -11.31 10.45
C GLY A 164 4.57 -12.57 10.63
N VAL A 165 4.39 -13.32 11.72
CA VAL A 165 5.08 -14.54 12.08
C VAL A 165 4.15 -15.71 11.78
N GLN A 166 4.48 -16.46 10.73
CA GLN A 166 3.78 -17.72 10.45
C GLN A 166 4.03 -18.73 11.59
N PRO A 167 3.05 -19.60 11.91
CA PRO A 167 3.25 -20.70 12.85
C PRO A 167 4.33 -21.63 12.28
N GLY A 168 5.51 -21.66 12.91
CA GLY A 168 6.66 -22.45 12.46
C GLY A 168 7.98 -21.68 12.35
N GLY A 169 8.03 -20.39 12.68
CA GLY A 169 9.30 -19.64 12.82
C GLY A 169 10.07 -19.39 11.51
N ALA A 170 9.61 -19.90 10.38
CA ALA A 170 10.15 -19.59 9.07
C ALA A 170 9.68 -18.19 8.66
N VAL A 171 10.51 -17.19 8.92
CA VAL A 171 10.40 -15.86 8.31
C VAL A 171 10.66 -16.04 6.83
N ARG A 172 9.59 -16.18 6.02
CA ARG A 172 9.71 -15.95 4.59
C ARG A 172 9.91 -14.46 4.40
N ILE A 173 11.15 -14.06 4.22
CA ILE A 173 11.50 -12.71 3.78
C ILE A 173 10.93 -12.59 2.36
N PHE A 174 9.76 -11.95 2.25
CA PHE A 174 9.29 -11.47 0.97
C PHE A 174 10.12 -10.23 0.67
N LEU A 175 11.06 -10.36 -0.28
CA LEU A 175 11.66 -9.19 -0.91
C LEU A 175 10.50 -8.49 -1.64
N HIS A 176 10.07 -7.33 -1.12
CA HIS A 176 8.97 -6.49 -1.64
C HIS A 176 7.54 -7.05 -1.43
N PRO A 177 6.99 -7.02 -0.20
CA PRO A 177 5.63 -7.45 0.01
C PRO A 177 4.61 -6.37 -0.40
N THR A 178 3.63 -6.72 -1.24
CA THR A 178 2.39 -5.94 -1.34
C THR A 178 1.66 -5.98 0.00
N THR A 179 1.17 -4.82 0.43
CA THR A 179 0.24 -4.71 1.56
C THR A 179 -1.20 -4.82 1.08
N TYR A 180 -1.97 -5.65 1.76
CA TYR A 180 -3.37 -5.94 1.50
C TYR A 180 -4.18 -5.57 2.73
N ASP A 181 -4.97 -4.51 2.64
CA ASP A 181 -5.85 -4.09 3.72
C ASP A 181 -7.29 -4.53 3.43
N LEU A 182 -7.95 -5.07 4.46
CA LEU A 182 -9.33 -5.50 4.43
C LEU A 182 -10.09 -4.86 5.57
N TRP A 183 -11.14 -4.10 5.26
CA TRP A 183 -12.14 -3.66 6.23
C TRP A 183 -13.45 -4.40 6.02
N LEU A 184 -14.06 -4.85 7.11
CA LEU A 184 -15.43 -5.34 7.16
C LEU A 184 -16.21 -4.43 8.11
N GLU A 185 -17.26 -3.81 7.59
CA GLU A 185 -18.15 -2.92 8.32
C GLU A 185 -19.58 -3.47 8.24
N THR A 186 -20.28 -3.53 9.36
CA THR A 186 -21.66 -4.05 9.42
C THR A 186 -22.61 -3.05 10.06
N ALA A 187 -23.91 -3.19 9.77
CA ALA A 187 -24.96 -2.33 10.32
C ALA A 187 -24.96 -2.29 11.86
N VAL A 188 -24.56 -3.38 12.53
CA VAL A 188 -24.50 -3.51 13.99
C VAL A 188 -23.23 -2.88 14.62
N SER A 189 -22.57 -1.98 13.89
CA SER A 189 -21.43 -1.17 14.35
C SER A 189 -20.13 -1.95 14.61
N SER A 190 -19.97 -3.16 14.08
CA SER A 190 -18.66 -3.81 14.05
C SER A 190 -17.85 -3.32 12.85
N LYS A 191 -16.67 -2.77 13.13
CA LYS A 191 -15.64 -2.49 12.14
C LYS A 191 -14.42 -3.35 12.45
N LEU A 192 -14.10 -4.23 11.52
CA LEU A 192 -12.94 -5.11 11.59
C LEU A 192 -11.96 -4.67 10.51
N HIS A 193 -10.67 -4.59 10.86
CA HIS A 193 -9.60 -4.23 9.93
C HIS A 193 -8.47 -5.24 10.05
N PHE A 194 -8.00 -5.74 8.90
CA PHE A 194 -6.81 -6.57 8.80
C PHE A 194 -5.86 -5.94 7.79
N SER A 195 -4.58 -5.91 8.13
CA SER A 195 -3.51 -5.59 7.19
C SER A 195 -2.60 -6.80 7.05
N LEU A 196 -2.40 -7.26 5.82
CA LEU A 196 -1.62 -8.45 5.51
C LEU A 196 -0.54 -8.11 4.50
N THR A 197 0.65 -8.65 4.68
CA THR A 197 1.73 -8.56 3.72
C THR A 197 1.89 -9.88 2.97
N GLY A 198 2.16 -9.82 1.67
CA GLY A 198 2.34 -11.03 0.87
C GLY A 198 2.84 -10.75 -0.54
N PRO A 199 2.94 -11.78 -1.38
CA PRO A 199 3.40 -11.63 -2.76
C PRO A 199 2.42 -10.78 -3.58
N ASP A 200 2.94 -10.19 -4.63
CA ASP A 200 2.16 -9.38 -5.57
C ASP A 200 1.07 -10.19 -6.28
N TYR A 201 0.09 -9.46 -6.81
CA TYR A 201 -0.98 -10.01 -7.62
C TYR A 201 -0.41 -10.82 -8.82
N GLY A 202 -0.91 -12.04 -9.01
CA GLY A 202 -0.42 -13.01 -10.00
C GLY A 202 0.62 -14.02 -9.47
N TYR A 203 1.21 -13.77 -8.30
CA TYR A 203 2.23 -14.64 -7.68
C TYR A 203 1.77 -15.25 -6.34
N ASP A 204 0.46 -15.38 -6.14
CA ASP A 204 -0.17 -15.63 -4.84
C ASP A 204 -0.43 -17.12 -4.51
N LYS A 205 0.12 -18.06 -5.27
CA LYS A 205 -0.11 -19.51 -5.08
C LYS A 205 0.22 -20.01 -3.66
N GLY A 206 1.17 -19.37 -2.98
CA GLY A 206 1.55 -19.64 -1.58
C GLY A 206 1.13 -18.57 -0.57
N ALA A 207 0.33 -17.59 -0.99
CA ALA A 207 -0.08 -16.47 -0.13
C ALA A 207 -1.15 -16.89 0.89
N HIS A 208 -1.36 -16.02 1.89
CA HIS A 208 -2.43 -16.18 2.86
C HIS A 208 -3.80 -16.37 2.17
N PRO A 209 -4.70 -17.25 2.65
CA PRO A 209 -6.00 -17.49 2.02
C PRO A 209 -6.84 -16.23 1.77
N VAL A 210 -6.75 -15.24 2.67
CA VAL A 210 -7.41 -13.93 2.50
C VAL A 210 -6.82 -13.16 1.34
N ILE A 211 -5.49 -13.09 1.20
CA ILE A 211 -4.81 -12.42 0.06
C ILE A 211 -5.26 -13.05 -1.26
N ARG A 212 -5.26 -14.39 -1.34
CA ARG A 212 -5.72 -15.10 -2.55
C ARG A 212 -7.17 -14.80 -2.90
N TRP A 213 -8.02 -14.67 -1.88
CA TRP A 213 -9.41 -14.30 -2.08
C TRP A 213 -9.54 -12.83 -2.54
N MET A 214 -8.79 -11.89 -1.95
CA MET A 214 -8.77 -10.49 -2.40
C MET A 214 -8.30 -10.38 -3.84
N ASN A 215 -7.27 -11.12 -4.23
CA ASN A 215 -6.78 -11.19 -5.61
C ASN A 215 -7.81 -11.78 -6.58
N GLN A 216 -8.63 -12.74 -6.14
CA GLN A 216 -9.75 -13.24 -6.97
C GLN A 216 -10.83 -12.19 -7.16
N VAL A 217 -11.17 -11.43 -6.11
CA VAL A 217 -12.10 -10.31 -6.22
C VAL A 217 -11.56 -9.28 -7.22
N ARG A 218 -10.27 -8.92 -7.09
CA ARG A 218 -9.58 -8.03 -8.01
C ARG A 218 -9.64 -8.53 -9.45
N ALA A 219 -9.32 -9.80 -9.70
CA ALA A 219 -9.37 -10.39 -11.04
C ALA A 219 -10.76 -10.31 -11.67
N VAL A 220 -11.80 -10.60 -10.90
CA VAL A 220 -13.19 -10.52 -11.36
C VAL A 220 -13.58 -9.08 -11.68
N VAL A 221 -13.21 -8.13 -10.83
CA VAL A 221 -13.46 -6.70 -11.04
C VAL A 221 -12.73 -6.21 -12.29
N GLU A 222 -11.44 -6.49 -12.44
CA GLU A 222 -10.65 -6.12 -13.62
C GLU A 222 -11.23 -6.74 -14.90
N GLN A 223 -11.66 -8.00 -14.85
CA GLN A 223 -12.30 -8.67 -15.99
C GLN A 223 -13.63 -7.99 -16.37
N ALA A 224 -14.47 -7.64 -15.39
CA ALA A 224 -15.74 -6.98 -15.62
C ALA A 224 -15.57 -5.56 -16.19
N LYS A 225 -14.50 -4.85 -15.82
CA LYS A 225 -14.14 -3.53 -16.38
C LYS A 225 -13.64 -3.59 -17.83
N GLY A 226 -13.22 -4.75 -18.34
CA GLY A 226 -12.38 -4.86 -19.54
C GLY A 226 -12.74 -5.93 -20.57
N PHE A 227 -13.93 -6.55 -20.49
CA PHE A 227 -14.48 -7.42 -21.55
C PHE A 227 -15.51 -6.74 -22.47
N GLU A 228 -15.64 -5.40 -22.42
CA GLU A 228 -16.42 -4.63 -23.41
C GLU A 228 -15.57 -4.09 -24.58
N ASN A 229 -14.24 -4.09 -24.49
CA ASN A 229 -13.35 -3.56 -25.55
C ASN A 229 -12.69 -4.61 -26.47
N SER A 230 -13.05 -5.89 -26.38
CA SER A 230 -12.40 -6.98 -27.14
C SER A 230 -13.32 -7.76 -28.10
N ARG A 231 -14.59 -7.33 -28.23
CA ARG A 231 -15.59 -7.98 -29.11
C ARG A 231 -16.05 -7.14 -30.31
N ALA A 232 -15.67 -5.87 -30.40
CA ALA A 232 -16.03 -4.99 -31.52
C ALA A 232 -15.05 -5.06 -32.72
N ASP A 233 -13.80 -5.50 -32.52
CA ASP A 233 -12.76 -5.48 -33.59
C ASP A 233 -12.44 -6.85 -34.20
N ARG A 234 -13.37 -7.80 -34.15
CA ARG A 234 -13.29 -9.01 -34.98
C ARG A 234 -14.43 -9.04 -35.98
N HIS A 235 -14.35 -8.13 -36.96
CA HIS A 235 -14.93 -8.40 -38.26
C HIS A 235 -14.13 -9.55 -38.91
N PRO A 236 -14.80 -10.53 -39.53
CA PRO A 236 -14.16 -11.60 -40.25
C PRO A 236 -13.74 -11.05 -41.62
N GLU A 237 -12.45 -10.86 -41.83
CA GLU A 237 -11.91 -10.83 -43.19
C GLU A 237 -11.39 -12.24 -43.49
N GLU A 238 -12.21 -12.92 -44.29
CA GLU A 238 -11.92 -13.95 -45.30
C GLU A 238 -11.02 -15.14 -44.96
#